data_AF-A0A959XWM3-F1
#
_entry.id   AF-A0A959XWM3-F1
#
_cell.length_a   1.000
_cell.length_b   1.000
_cell.length_c   1.000
_cell.angle_alpha   90.00
_cell.angle_beta   90.00
_cell.angle_gamma   90.00
#
_symmetry.space_group_name_H-M   'P 1'
#
loop_
_entity.id
_entity.type
_entity.pdbx_description
1 polymer ?
#
loop_
_entity_poly.entity_id
_entity_poly.type
_entity_poly.pdbx_seq_one_letter_code
_entity_poly.pdbx_strand_id
1 'polypeptide(L)'
;MTVTEEQPEESDGNMAPRNTTGRKIFHWNTRSVALVALATFLVGLFSSWNYHKKYPPGTWESDFWADASGYYVYLPGFFCHGFRAAGMSDSLQHATGDAFNLDRGKDRILDKYSIGPSLLELPFYLIAEGITGRCATNGFSVTHQRSMEAGGMFYWVLSLVLLGLALQRLHPAAWWVPVATFALITFGANLFYYVLRMPGFGHIYSFFALVVAFYAMVTGLLKDGRKNWLFSFACALVLLIRPTDAIAIAGLHLWLLWDRPSLLLKWSFWLRHTVAMAIVWAPQLMYWRYVHGSWFVYSYGHETFVNWRSPFIAEFLFAPWNGWFTHAPVLLLIPFGFMSMYRQGLKRQVWMIIGALAITVYLCASWWDWQFGCSYGSRPLVQYLVFLALPVWLLLAKQGRGAARARWFWLPLLLVLAFVNYRNMMEFPSCFFGEHAWDWGTYGRNIAKAMGLE
;
A
#
# COMPACT_ATOMS: atom_id res chain seq x y z
N MET A 1 -13.50 13.07 -68.12
CA MET A 1 -12.76 11.95 -67.49
C MET A 1 -11.78 12.56 -66.52
N THR A 2 -11.95 12.21 -65.27
CA THR A 2 -11.49 12.90 -64.07
C THR A 2 -10.00 12.68 -63.78
N VAL A 3 -9.35 13.79 -63.44
CA VAL A 3 -8.01 13.87 -62.84
C VAL A 3 -8.05 13.22 -61.46
N THR A 4 -7.04 12.41 -61.12
CA THR A 4 -6.84 11.91 -59.75
C THR A 4 -5.52 12.44 -59.22
N GLU A 5 -5.61 13.19 -58.12
CA GLU A 5 -4.51 13.73 -57.32
C GLU A 5 -3.80 12.62 -56.53
N GLU A 6 -2.47 12.62 -56.54
CA GLU A 6 -1.64 11.91 -55.56
C GLU A 6 -1.55 12.74 -54.27
N GLN A 7 -1.96 12.14 -53.13
CA GLN A 7 -1.63 12.64 -51.79
C GLN A 7 -0.37 11.93 -51.26
N PRO A 8 0.51 12.60 -50.49
CA PRO A 8 1.70 11.97 -49.92
C PRO A 8 1.40 11.22 -48.63
N GLU A 9 1.97 10.01 -48.51
CA GLU A 9 1.89 9.15 -47.33
C GLU A 9 2.41 9.84 -46.06
N GLU A 10 1.52 9.91 -45.06
CA GLU A 10 1.80 10.36 -43.71
C GLU A 10 2.60 9.29 -42.95
N SER A 11 3.77 9.66 -42.44
CA SER A 11 4.69 8.76 -41.77
C SER A 11 4.12 8.28 -40.42
N ASP A 12 3.62 7.05 -40.40
CA ASP A 12 3.15 6.37 -39.20
C ASP A 12 4.32 6.08 -38.24
N GLY A 13 4.41 6.90 -37.18
CA GLY A 13 5.35 6.76 -36.07
C GLY A 13 4.99 5.57 -35.17
N ASN A 14 5.09 4.36 -35.72
CA ASN A 14 4.78 3.11 -35.04
C ASN A 14 5.99 2.66 -34.20
N MET A 15 6.14 3.19 -32.98
CA MET A 15 7.02 2.58 -31.97
C MET A 15 6.38 1.31 -31.40
N ALA A 16 6.30 0.27 -32.24
CA ALA A 16 6.25 -1.10 -31.77
C ALA A 16 7.70 -1.57 -31.54
N PRO A 17 8.07 -2.10 -30.35
CA PRO A 17 9.39 -2.69 -30.19
C PRO A 17 9.52 -3.90 -31.11
N ARG A 18 10.41 -3.81 -32.11
CA ARG A 18 10.81 -4.94 -32.96
C ARG A 18 11.34 -6.06 -32.07
N ASN A 19 10.58 -7.15 -32.01
CA ASN A 19 10.85 -8.33 -31.21
C ASN A 19 11.87 -9.21 -31.95
N THR A 20 13.16 -8.94 -31.80
CA THR A 20 14.26 -9.66 -32.49
C THR A 20 14.87 -10.80 -31.70
N THR A 21 14.17 -11.37 -30.71
CA THR A 21 14.61 -12.60 -30.04
C THR A 21 13.46 -13.60 -30.00
N GLY A 22 13.74 -14.85 -30.38
CA GLY A 22 12.81 -16.00 -30.32
C GLY A 22 12.36 -16.29 -28.89
N ARG A 23 11.47 -15.43 -28.39
CA ARG A 23 11.05 -15.36 -26.99
C ARG A 23 9.93 -16.37 -26.77
N LYS A 24 10.14 -17.40 -25.94
CA LYS A 24 9.01 -18.10 -25.30
C LYS A 24 8.41 -17.15 -24.27
N ILE A 25 7.46 -16.32 -24.70
CA ILE A 25 6.69 -15.46 -23.80
C ILE A 25 5.92 -16.37 -22.85
N PHE A 26 6.12 -16.21 -21.54
CA PHE A 26 5.31 -16.93 -20.56
C PHE A 26 3.91 -16.31 -20.52
N HIS A 27 2.93 -17.05 -21.02
CA HIS A 27 1.54 -16.69 -20.91
C HIS A 27 1.00 -17.16 -19.57
N TRP A 28 0.47 -16.23 -18.78
CA TRP A 28 -0.13 -16.53 -17.50
C TRP A 28 -1.42 -17.32 -17.74
N ASN A 29 -1.43 -18.59 -17.33
CA ASN A 29 -2.65 -19.39 -17.33
C ASN A 29 -3.56 -18.90 -16.21
N THR A 30 -4.72 -18.36 -16.56
CA THR A 30 -5.71 -17.81 -15.62
C THR A 30 -6.05 -18.78 -14.51
N ARG A 31 -6.18 -20.09 -14.80
CA ARG A 31 -6.47 -21.11 -13.78
C ARG A 31 -5.32 -21.24 -12.79
N SER A 32 -4.08 -21.30 -13.26
CA SER A 32 -2.90 -21.39 -12.41
C SER A 32 -2.75 -20.16 -11.52
N VAL A 33 -2.97 -18.97 -12.08
CA VAL A 33 -2.92 -17.71 -11.32
C VAL A 33 -4.00 -17.69 -10.23
N ALA A 34 -5.23 -18.09 -10.57
CA ALA A 34 -6.32 -18.17 -9.61
C ALA A 34 -6.03 -19.18 -8.48
N LEU A 35 -5.47 -20.35 -8.80
CA LEU A 35 -5.08 -21.35 -7.80
C LEU A 35 -3.97 -20.85 -6.88
N VAL A 36 -2.93 -20.21 -7.42
CA VAL A 36 -1.84 -19.63 -6.61
C VAL A 36 -2.35 -18.50 -5.73
N ALA A 37 -3.22 -17.63 -6.27
CA ALA A 37 -3.85 -16.55 -5.50
C ALA A 37 -4.72 -17.12 -4.37
N LEU A 38 -5.54 -18.14 -4.64
CA LEU A 38 -6.36 -18.81 -3.64
C LEU A 38 -5.49 -19.48 -2.56
N ALA A 39 -4.44 -20.21 -2.95
CA ALA A 39 -3.52 -20.82 -2.00
C ALA A 39 -2.82 -19.77 -1.12
N THR A 40 -2.36 -18.67 -1.72
CA THR A 40 -1.73 -17.56 -1.01
C THR A 40 -2.70 -16.93 -0.01
N PHE A 41 -3.96 -16.71 -0.43
CA PHE A 41 -5.01 -16.19 0.43
C PHE A 41 -5.29 -17.13 1.62
N LEU A 42 -5.50 -18.43 1.37
CA LEU A 42 -5.82 -19.39 2.42
C LEU A 42 -4.67 -19.59 3.41
N VAL A 43 -3.44 -19.72 2.93
CA VAL A 43 -2.25 -19.86 3.79
C VAL A 43 -2.00 -18.59 4.59
N GLY A 44 -2.11 -17.42 3.95
CA GLY A 44 -1.95 -16.14 4.61
C GLY A 44 -3.02 -15.90 5.67
N LEU A 45 -4.28 -16.20 5.35
CA LEU A 45 -5.41 -16.07 6.27
C LEU A 45 -5.26 -16.98 7.49
N PHE A 46 -4.95 -18.27 7.27
CA PHE A 46 -4.67 -19.21 8.34
C PHE A 46 -3.51 -18.72 9.23
N SER A 47 -2.46 -18.17 8.63
CA SER A 47 -1.31 -17.65 9.36
C SER A 47 -1.68 -16.42 10.20
N SER A 48 -2.45 -15.48 9.64
CA SER A 48 -2.91 -14.28 10.35
C SER A 48 -3.82 -14.64 11.52
N TRP A 49 -4.79 -15.53 11.29
CA TRP A 49 -5.70 -16.00 12.33
C TRP A 49 -4.98 -16.72 13.47
N ASN A 50 -4.02 -17.58 13.16
CA ASN A 50 -3.22 -18.25 14.20
C ASN A 50 -2.31 -17.30 14.95
N TYR A 51 -1.80 -16.26 14.29
CA TYR A 51 -1.00 -15.22 14.95
C TYR A 51 -1.87 -14.45 15.95
N HIS A 52 -3.00 -13.92 15.49
CA HIS A 52 -3.88 -13.07 16.28
C HIS A 52 -4.72 -13.82 17.31
N LYS A 53 -4.89 -15.14 17.18
CA LYS A 53 -5.51 -15.95 18.24
C LYS A 53 -4.74 -15.91 19.56
N LYS A 54 -3.44 -15.57 19.52
CA LYS A 54 -2.57 -15.47 20.71
C LYS A 54 -2.82 -14.19 21.52
N TYR A 55 -3.40 -13.16 20.90
CA TYR A 55 -3.60 -11.85 21.50
C TYR A 55 -5.09 -11.60 21.69
N PRO A 56 -5.60 -11.56 22.93
CA PRO A 56 -7.01 -11.32 23.18
C PRO A 56 -7.47 -9.97 22.62
N PRO A 57 -8.74 -9.84 22.19
CA PRO A 57 -9.32 -8.55 21.86
C PRO A 57 -9.20 -7.57 23.03
N GLY A 58 -8.91 -6.31 22.73
CA GLY A 58 -8.84 -5.26 23.74
C GLY A 58 -7.46 -5.08 24.40
N THR A 59 -6.46 -5.88 24.00
CA THR A 59 -5.07 -5.64 24.39
C THR A 59 -4.33 -4.81 23.34
N TRP A 60 -3.21 -4.21 23.74
CA TRP A 60 -2.43 -3.34 22.86
C TRP A 60 -1.76 -4.07 21.69
N GLU A 61 -1.68 -5.41 21.77
CA GLU A 61 -1.20 -6.28 20.70
C GLU A 61 -2.30 -6.77 19.75
N SER A 62 -3.58 -6.47 20.04
CA SER A 62 -4.70 -6.82 19.17
C SER A 62 -4.60 -6.08 17.83
N ASP A 63 -5.02 -6.75 16.76
CA ASP A 63 -5.13 -6.23 15.40
C ASP A 63 -6.05 -5.02 15.24
N PHE A 64 -6.96 -4.79 16.19
CA PHE A 64 -7.88 -3.64 16.26
C PHE A 64 -7.41 -2.54 17.21
N TRP A 65 -6.17 -2.58 17.69
CA TRP A 65 -5.64 -1.52 18.55
C TRP A 65 -5.19 -0.28 17.75
N ALA A 66 -5.34 0.91 18.35
CA ALA A 66 -4.89 2.20 17.83
C ALA A 66 -5.43 2.47 16.40
N ASP A 67 -4.60 2.92 15.45
CA ASP A 67 -4.98 3.34 14.10
C ASP A 67 -6.02 2.41 13.43
N ALA A 68 -5.89 1.09 13.60
CA ALA A 68 -6.81 0.12 13.01
C ALA A 68 -8.27 0.35 13.45
N SER A 69 -8.52 0.57 14.74
CA SER A 69 -9.88 0.84 15.21
C SER A 69 -10.41 2.18 14.73
N GLY A 70 -9.58 3.21 14.61
CA GLY A 70 -10.02 4.51 14.09
C GLY A 70 -10.36 4.44 12.61
N TYR A 71 -9.56 3.73 11.82
CA TYR A 71 -9.94 3.42 10.43
C TYR A 71 -11.24 2.62 10.34
N TYR A 72 -11.51 1.74 11.31
CA TYR A 72 -12.66 0.85 11.29
C TYR A 72 -13.96 1.46 11.85
N VAL A 73 -13.89 2.34 12.85
CA VAL A 73 -15.04 2.79 13.67
C VAL A 73 -16.17 3.43 12.86
N TYR A 74 -15.86 3.97 11.67
CA TYR A 74 -16.85 4.50 10.74
C TYR A 74 -17.95 3.51 10.38
N LEU A 75 -17.64 2.21 10.31
CA LEU A 75 -18.59 1.17 9.94
C LEU A 75 -19.62 0.94 11.05
N PRO A 76 -19.24 0.50 12.27
CA PRO A 76 -20.21 0.36 13.35
C PRO A 76 -20.82 1.71 13.75
N GLY A 77 -20.05 2.81 13.64
CA GLY A 77 -20.52 4.17 13.81
C GLY A 77 -21.72 4.48 12.91
N PHE A 78 -21.63 4.20 11.62
CA PHE A 78 -22.74 4.45 10.69
C PHE A 78 -23.89 3.44 10.85
N PHE A 79 -23.60 2.14 10.90
CA PHE A 79 -24.63 1.10 10.79
C PHE A 79 -25.38 0.82 12.09
N CYS A 80 -24.71 0.96 13.24
CA CYS A 80 -25.26 0.53 14.53
C CYS A 80 -25.44 1.67 15.52
N HIS A 81 -24.54 2.65 15.52
CA HIS A 81 -24.49 3.67 16.56
C HIS A 81 -24.93 5.08 16.11
N GLY A 82 -25.19 5.27 14.80
CA GLY A 82 -25.56 6.57 14.23
C GLY A 82 -24.53 7.68 14.47
N PHE A 83 -23.24 7.33 14.63
CA PHE A 83 -22.15 8.21 15.06
C PHE A 83 -22.38 8.92 16.41
N ARG A 84 -23.23 8.36 17.26
CA ARG A 84 -23.55 8.89 18.59
C ARG A 84 -22.69 8.22 19.65
N ALA A 85 -22.06 9.03 20.50
CA ALA A 85 -21.23 8.52 21.58
C ALA A 85 -22.03 7.61 22.51
N ALA A 86 -23.32 7.92 22.76
CA ALA A 86 -24.21 7.13 23.61
C ALA A 86 -24.34 5.64 23.21
N GLY A 87 -24.06 5.28 21.96
CA GLY A 87 -24.07 3.89 21.49
C GLY A 87 -22.83 3.07 21.87
N MET A 88 -21.74 3.73 22.31
CA MET A 88 -20.47 3.09 22.64
C MET A 88 -20.07 3.34 24.09
N SER A 89 -19.43 2.36 24.73
CA SER A 89 -18.91 2.48 26.10
C SER A 89 -17.49 3.04 26.11
N ASP A 90 -17.11 3.73 27.20
CA ASP A 90 -15.72 4.19 27.39
C ASP A 90 -14.74 3.02 27.50
N SER A 91 -15.19 1.88 28.05
CA SER A 91 -14.41 0.65 28.09
C SER A 91 -14.05 0.13 26.69
N LEU A 92 -14.94 0.30 25.71
CA LEU A 92 -14.67 -0.07 24.33
C LEU A 92 -13.62 0.86 23.72
N GLN A 93 -13.77 2.17 23.93
CA GLN A 93 -12.81 3.17 23.46
C GLN A 93 -11.39 2.86 23.96
N HIS A 94 -11.24 2.57 25.26
CA HIS A 94 -9.94 2.19 25.83
C HIS A 94 -9.44 0.84 25.31
N ALA A 95 -10.31 -0.15 25.14
CA ALA A 95 -9.95 -1.45 24.55
C ALA A 95 -9.47 -1.31 23.09
N THR A 96 -9.81 -0.21 22.41
CA THR A 96 -9.35 0.09 21.05
C THR A 96 -8.12 1.01 21.02
N GLY A 97 -7.51 1.31 22.16
CA GLY A 97 -6.31 2.15 22.24
C GLY A 97 -6.58 3.62 21.99
N ASP A 98 -7.78 4.10 22.35
CA ASP A 98 -8.17 5.51 22.30
C ASP A 98 -8.02 6.16 20.91
N ALA A 99 -8.16 5.36 19.84
CA ALA A 99 -7.97 5.82 18.47
C ALA A 99 -9.03 6.83 18.01
N PHE A 100 -10.24 6.73 18.57
CA PHE A 100 -11.35 7.67 18.41
C PHE A 100 -11.77 8.21 19.77
N ASN A 101 -12.49 9.33 19.78
CA ASN A 101 -12.94 10.02 20.98
C ASN A 101 -14.47 10.03 21.08
N LEU A 102 -15.00 9.64 22.24
CA LEU A 102 -16.44 9.70 22.53
C LEU A 102 -16.77 11.05 23.18
N ASP A 103 -17.17 12.04 22.38
CA ASP A 103 -17.64 13.34 22.89
C ASP A 103 -19.05 13.17 23.48
N ARG A 104 -19.12 12.96 24.79
CA ARG A 104 -20.37 12.82 25.55
C ARG A 104 -21.18 14.10 25.59
N GLY A 105 -20.54 15.27 25.51
CA GLY A 105 -21.22 16.57 25.57
C GLY A 105 -22.00 16.88 24.30
N LYS A 106 -21.45 16.51 23.13
CA LYS A 106 -22.11 16.67 21.83
C LYS A 106 -22.81 15.40 21.33
N ASP A 107 -22.63 14.29 22.04
CA ASP A 107 -23.06 12.96 21.64
C ASP A 107 -22.56 12.60 20.23
N ARG A 108 -21.23 12.65 20.06
CA ARG A 108 -20.55 12.39 18.78
C ARG A 108 -19.36 11.46 18.96
N ILE A 109 -19.20 10.53 18.02
CA ILE A 109 -17.95 9.79 17.84
C ILE A 109 -17.04 10.65 16.98
N LEU A 110 -15.93 11.13 17.55
CA LEU A 110 -14.93 11.94 16.88
C LEU A 110 -13.74 11.05 16.50
N ASP A 111 -13.26 11.20 15.28
CA ASP A 111 -12.17 10.41 14.73
C ASP A 111 -11.25 11.31 13.92
N LYS A 112 -9.94 11.13 14.11
CA LYS A 112 -8.89 11.87 13.42
C LYS A 112 -8.53 11.29 12.06
N TYR A 113 -8.74 9.99 11.86
CA TYR A 113 -8.43 9.30 10.63
C TYR A 113 -9.44 9.66 9.52
N SER A 114 -9.26 9.09 8.33
CA SER A 114 -10.23 9.23 7.25
C SER A 114 -10.97 7.92 7.05
N ILE A 115 -12.18 8.01 6.51
CA ILE A 115 -13.05 6.86 6.19
C ILE A 115 -12.52 5.99 5.04
N GLY A 116 -11.38 6.35 4.43
CA GLY A 116 -10.85 5.70 3.25
C GLY A 116 -10.69 4.17 3.39
N PRO A 117 -9.98 3.66 4.41
CA PRO A 117 -9.90 2.22 4.66
C PRO A 117 -11.26 1.58 4.90
N SER A 118 -12.15 2.25 5.65
CA SER A 118 -13.48 1.74 5.98
C SER A 118 -14.30 1.42 4.74
N LEU A 119 -14.16 2.20 3.66
CA LEU A 119 -14.84 1.92 2.38
C LEU A 119 -14.43 0.56 1.77
N LEU A 120 -13.18 0.15 1.97
CA LEU A 120 -12.66 -1.15 1.52
C LEU A 120 -12.96 -2.26 2.55
N GLU A 121 -13.04 -1.93 3.83
CA GLU A 121 -13.44 -2.85 4.89
C GLU A 121 -14.93 -3.19 4.87
N LEU A 122 -15.78 -2.30 4.35
CA LEU A 122 -17.23 -2.42 4.30
C LEU A 122 -17.77 -3.82 3.90
N PRO A 123 -17.36 -4.45 2.78
CA PRO A 123 -17.86 -5.78 2.41
C PRO A 123 -17.57 -6.84 3.49
N PHE A 124 -16.42 -6.75 4.16
CA PHE A 124 -16.03 -7.68 5.22
C PHE A 124 -16.80 -7.38 6.52
N TYR A 125 -17.13 -6.11 6.78
CA TYR A 125 -17.96 -5.72 7.92
C TYR A 125 -19.37 -6.28 7.77
N LEU A 126 -19.95 -6.16 6.58
CA LEU A 126 -21.28 -6.71 6.30
C LEU A 126 -21.31 -8.25 6.38
N ILE A 127 -20.23 -8.93 6.01
CA ILE A 127 -20.09 -10.38 6.22
C ILE A 127 -20.11 -10.69 7.72
N ALA A 128 -19.36 -9.94 8.54
CA ALA A 128 -19.33 -10.14 9.98
C ALA A 128 -20.72 -9.92 10.61
N GLU A 129 -21.38 -8.83 10.26
CA GLU A 129 -22.75 -8.51 10.69
C GLU A 129 -23.77 -9.59 10.26
N GLY A 130 -23.61 -10.16 9.07
CA GLY A 130 -24.42 -11.28 8.60
C GLY A 130 -24.24 -12.56 9.42
N ILE A 131 -23.04 -12.80 9.95
CA ILE A 131 -22.71 -13.96 10.79
C ILE A 131 -23.15 -13.72 12.25
N THR A 132 -22.89 -12.53 12.79
CA THR A 132 -23.19 -12.20 14.19
C THR A 132 -24.64 -11.80 14.43
N GLY A 133 -25.36 -11.43 13.38
CA GLY A 133 -26.62 -10.70 13.47
C GLY A 133 -26.37 -9.19 13.47
N ARG A 134 -27.16 -8.47 12.67
CA ARG A 134 -27.03 -7.03 12.45
C ARG A 134 -27.10 -6.28 13.77
N CYS A 135 -26.02 -5.57 14.12
CA CYS A 135 -25.88 -4.78 15.33
C CYS A 135 -26.19 -5.56 16.62
N ALA A 136 -26.04 -6.89 16.60
CA ALA A 136 -26.20 -7.73 17.79
C ALA A 136 -25.02 -7.55 18.77
N THR A 137 -23.90 -7.02 18.28
CA THR A 137 -22.74 -6.62 19.07
C THR A 137 -22.45 -5.13 18.85
N ASN A 138 -21.48 -4.58 19.55
CA ASN A 138 -21.01 -3.21 19.34
C ASN A 138 -20.23 -2.99 18.03
N GLY A 139 -20.04 -4.04 17.22
CA GLY A 139 -19.27 -4.02 15.98
C GLY A 139 -17.78 -4.31 16.15
N PHE A 140 -17.30 -4.63 17.35
CA PHE A 140 -15.90 -4.95 17.64
C PHE A 140 -15.71 -6.40 18.15
N SER A 141 -16.63 -7.30 17.78
CA SER A 141 -16.53 -8.71 18.18
C SER A 141 -15.37 -9.43 17.46
N VAL A 142 -14.97 -10.60 17.98
CA VAL A 142 -13.96 -11.44 17.34
C VAL A 142 -14.31 -11.75 15.88
N THR A 143 -15.58 -11.94 15.55
CA THR A 143 -16.02 -12.17 14.15
C THR A 143 -15.70 -10.98 13.25
N HIS A 144 -15.85 -9.75 13.75
CA HIS A 144 -15.51 -8.54 13.00
C HIS A 144 -14.00 -8.47 12.74
N GLN A 145 -13.18 -8.72 13.77
CA GLN A 145 -11.72 -8.81 13.65
C GLN A 145 -11.31 -9.85 12.59
N ARG A 146 -11.80 -11.09 12.70
CA ARG A 146 -11.49 -12.17 11.74
C ARG A 146 -11.90 -11.83 10.31
N SER A 147 -13.02 -11.13 10.14
CA SER A 147 -13.46 -10.69 8.83
C SER A 147 -12.57 -9.59 8.26
N MET A 148 -12.11 -8.64 9.08
CA MET A 148 -11.15 -7.61 8.65
C MET A 148 -9.79 -8.18 8.28
N GLU A 149 -9.29 -9.14 9.05
CA GLU A 149 -8.07 -9.89 8.71
C GLU A 149 -8.20 -10.57 7.33
N ALA A 150 -9.38 -11.15 7.04
CA ALA A 150 -9.68 -11.68 5.71
C ALA A 150 -9.72 -10.58 4.63
N GLY A 151 -10.24 -9.40 4.97
CA GLY A 151 -10.23 -8.23 4.09
C GLY A 151 -8.84 -7.75 3.70
N GLY A 152 -7.97 -7.53 4.68
CA GLY A 152 -6.57 -7.16 4.45
C GLY A 152 -5.85 -8.20 3.56
N MET A 153 -6.04 -9.48 3.85
CA MET A 153 -5.49 -10.58 3.06
C MET A 153 -6.01 -10.60 1.61
N PHE A 154 -7.31 -10.38 1.42
CA PHE A 154 -7.95 -10.32 0.12
C PHE A 154 -7.37 -9.20 -0.75
N TYR A 155 -7.28 -7.98 -0.21
CA TYR A 155 -6.75 -6.83 -0.95
C TYR A 155 -5.26 -6.98 -1.23
N TRP A 156 -4.49 -7.57 -0.34
CA TRP A 156 -3.08 -7.87 -0.61
C TRP A 156 -2.90 -8.86 -1.76
N VAL A 157 -3.59 -10.01 -1.75
CA VAL A 157 -3.49 -11.01 -2.83
C VAL A 157 -3.95 -10.42 -4.16
N LEU A 158 -5.06 -9.68 -4.16
CA LEU A 158 -5.55 -9.00 -5.36
C LEU A 158 -4.53 -7.97 -5.89
N SER A 159 -3.85 -7.26 -5.00
CA SER A 159 -2.76 -6.34 -5.36
C SER A 159 -1.61 -7.06 -6.06
N LEU A 160 -1.15 -8.20 -5.52
CA LEU A 160 -0.06 -8.97 -6.15
C LEU A 160 -0.44 -9.45 -7.55
N VAL A 161 -1.68 -9.93 -7.74
CA VAL A 161 -2.19 -10.35 -9.04
C VAL A 161 -2.22 -9.17 -10.02
N LEU A 162 -2.84 -8.04 -9.65
CA LEU A 162 -2.96 -6.87 -10.53
C LEU A 162 -1.60 -6.26 -10.85
N LEU A 163 -0.71 -6.14 -9.87
CA LEU A 163 0.65 -5.65 -10.08
C LEU A 163 1.44 -6.58 -11.01
N GLY A 164 1.28 -7.90 -10.86
CA GLY A 164 1.91 -8.89 -11.73
C GLY A 164 1.45 -8.79 -13.17
N LEU A 165 0.14 -8.63 -13.38
CA LEU A 165 -0.44 -8.40 -14.70
C LEU A 165 0.05 -7.07 -15.31
N ALA A 166 0.15 -6.00 -14.53
CA ALA A 166 0.68 -4.71 -14.99
C ALA A 166 2.15 -4.84 -15.42
N LEU A 167 3.01 -5.41 -14.57
CA LEU A 167 4.44 -5.53 -14.83
C LEU A 167 4.72 -6.51 -15.98
N GLN A 168 3.99 -7.64 -16.07
CA GLN A 168 4.12 -8.57 -17.20
C GLN A 168 3.71 -7.91 -18.52
N ARG A 169 2.74 -7.01 -18.51
CA ARG A 169 2.34 -6.24 -19.70
C ARG A 169 3.40 -5.22 -20.11
N LEU A 170 3.97 -4.48 -19.16
CA LEU A 170 5.05 -3.51 -19.46
C LEU A 170 6.32 -4.21 -19.92
N HIS A 171 6.71 -5.25 -19.20
CA HIS A 171 8.00 -5.91 -19.34
C HIS A 171 7.84 -7.42 -19.20
N PRO A 172 7.49 -8.13 -20.29
CA PRO A 172 7.28 -9.57 -20.25
C PRO A 172 8.50 -10.33 -19.70
N ALA A 173 8.27 -11.13 -18.68
CA ALA A 173 9.30 -11.91 -18.00
C ALA A 173 8.91 -13.41 -17.90
N ALA A 174 9.86 -14.23 -17.46
CA ALA A 174 9.64 -15.65 -17.18
C ALA A 174 8.82 -15.82 -15.89
N TRP A 175 8.16 -16.98 -15.73
CA TRP A 175 7.25 -17.27 -14.62
C TRP A 175 7.84 -17.07 -13.22
N TRP A 176 9.15 -17.25 -13.05
CA TRP A 176 9.83 -17.11 -11.75
C TRP A 176 10.06 -15.65 -11.36
N VAL A 177 10.10 -14.71 -12.31
CA VAL A 177 10.35 -13.28 -12.04
C VAL A 177 9.24 -12.66 -11.18
N PRO A 178 7.94 -12.84 -11.50
CA PRO A 178 6.86 -12.39 -10.62
C PRO A 178 6.97 -12.98 -9.22
N VAL A 179 7.20 -14.30 -9.12
CA VAL A 179 7.30 -15.01 -7.83
C VAL A 179 8.44 -14.42 -6.99
N ALA A 180 9.63 -14.27 -7.56
CA ALA A 180 10.77 -13.70 -6.87
C ALA A 180 10.56 -12.22 -6.51
N THR A 181 10.02 -11.41 -7.42
CA THR A 181 9.73 -9.99 -7.16
C THR A 181 8.76 -9.84 -5.98
N PHE A 182 7.69 -10.62 -5.96
CA PHE A 182 6.67 -10.54 -4.91
C PHE A 182 7.15 -11.13 -3.59
N ALA A 183 7.94 -12.20 -3.60
CA ALA A 183 8.61 -12.67 -2.40
C ALA A 183 9.54 -11.60 -1.80
N LEU A 184 10.32 -10.93 -2.65
CA LEU A 184 11.27 -9.89 -2.23
C LEU A 184 10.58 -8.64 -1.64
N ILE A 185 9.54 -8.10 -2.29
CA ILE A 185 8.83 -6.92 -1.73
C ILE A 185 7.92 -7.28 -0.54
N THR A 186 7.42 -8.52 -0.48
CA THR A 186 6.55 -8.97 0.61
C THR A 186 7.38 -9.25 1.86
N PHE A 187 8.36 -10.15 1.75
CA PHE A 187 9.11 -10.66 2.90
C PHE A 187 10.41 -9.91 3.15
N GLY A 188 11.00 -9.32 2.11
CA GLY A 188 12.24 -8.55 2.20
C GLY A 188 12.07 -7.07 2.54
N ALA A 189 10.84 -6.57 2.50
CA ALA A 189 10.46 -5.26 3.00
C ALA A 189 9.45 -5.40 4.14
N ASN A 190 8.73 -4.33 4.46
CA ASN A 190 7.80 -4.29 5.57
C ASN A 190 6.34 -4.63 5.19
N LEU A 191 6.04 -4.96 3.92
CA LEU A 191 4.68 -5.23 3.47
C LEU A 191 4.00 -6.37 4.23
N PHE A 192 4.70 -7.50 4.39
CA PHE A 192 4.12 -8.69 5.04
C PHE A 192 3.67 -8.42 6.48
N TYR A 193 4.40 -7.58 7.21
CA TYR A 193 4.02 -7.18 8.57
C TYR A 193 2.63 -6.53 8.61
N TYR A 194 2.36 -5.58 7.72
CA TYR A 194 1.06 -4.90 7.66
C TYR A 194 -0.05 -5.75 7.06
N VAL A 195 0.28 -6.81 6.31
CA VAL A 195 -0.73 -7.78 5.84
C VAL A 195 -1.12 -8.74 6.96
N LEU A 196 -0.13 -9.30 7.67
CA LEU A 196 -0.36 -10.40 8.60
C LEU A 196 -0.74 -9.89 10.00
N ARG A 197 0.02 -8.93 10.52
CA ARG A 197 -0.03 -8.49 11.92
C ARG A 197 -0.82 -7.21 12.12
N MET A 198 -0.93 -6.36 11.11
CA MET A 198 -1.69 -5.11 11.20
C MET A 198 -2.66 -4.94 10.02
N PRO A 199 -3.52 -5.94 9.71
CA PRO A 199 -4.37 -5.91 8.52
C PRO A 199 -5.40 -4.77 8.53
N GLY A 200 -5.82 -4.28 9.71
CA GLY A 200 -6.72 -3.14 9.85
C GLY A 200 -6.06 -1.76 9.66
N PHE A 201 -4.75 -1.70 9.44
CA PHE A 201 -4.09 -0.42 9.16
C PHE A 201 -4.33 0.01 7.70
N GLY A 202 -4.44 1.32 7.47
CA GLY A 202 -4.66 1.90 6.13
C GLY A 202 -3.61 1.58 5.05
N HIS A 203 -2.48 0.96 5.39
CA HIS A 203 -1.35 0.76 4.47
C HIS A 203 -1.64 -0.26 3.36
N ILE A 204 -2.26 -1.39 3.67
CA ILE A 204 -2.59 -2.41 2.66
C ILE A 204 -3.69 -1.91 1.71
N TYR A 205 -4.64 -1.17 2.26
CA TYR A 205 -5.70 -0.51 1.50
C TYR A 205 -5.15 0.59 0.56
N SER A 206 -4.20 1.42 1.04
CA SER A 206 -3.51 2.41 0.17
C SER A 206 -2.67 1.71 -0.90
N PHE A 207 -1.92 0.67 -0.53
CA PHE A 207 -1.15 -0.14 -1.49
C PHE A 207 -2.05 -0.72 -2.58
N PHE A 208 -3.19 -1.30 -2.22
CA PHE A 208 -4.17 -1.81 -3.17
C PHE A 208 -4.71 -0.72 -4.10
N ALA A 209 -5.18 0.42 -3.54
CA ALA A 209 -5.70 1.51 -4.34
C ALA A 209 -4.66 2.05 -5.33
N LEU A 210 -3.39 2.16 -4.90
CA LEU A 210 -2.30 2.60 -5.75
C LEU A 210 -1.91 1.57 -6.81
N VAL A 211 -1.97 0.27 -6.50
CA VAL A 211 -1.82 -0.82 -7.48
C VAL A 211 -2.93 -0.79 -8.52
N VAL A 212 -4.18 -0.53 -8.12
CA VAL A 212 -5.30 -0.39 -9.07
C VAL A 212 -5.08 0.81 -9.99
N ALA A 213 -4.66 1.96 -9.45
CA ALA A 213 -4.31 3.13 -10.25
C ALA A 213 -3.16 2.81 -11.24
N PHE A 214 -2.09 2.19 -10.76
CA PHE A 214 -0.95 1.79 -11.60
C PHE A 214 -1.36 0.79 -12.69
N TYR A 215 -2.14 -0.24 -12.35
CA TYR A 215 -2.67 -1.22 -13.29
C TYR A 215 -3.57 -0.59 -14.36
N ALA A 216 -4.48 0.31 -13.96
CA ALA A 216 -5.36 1.03 -14.89
C ALA A 216 -4.57 1.93 -15.86
N MET A 217 -3.54 2.62 -15.36
CA MET A 217 -2.64 3.46 -16.15
C MET A 217 -1.91 2.64 -17.23
N VAL A 218 -1.30 1.53 -16.80
CA VAL A 218 -0.43 0.66 -17.61
C VAL A 218 -1.19 -0.15 -18.65
N THR A 219 -2.34 -0.72 -18.28
CA THR A 219 -3.07 -1.65 -19.16
C THR A 219 -3.84 -0.98 -20.30
N GLY A 220 -3.67 0.34 -20.47
CA GLY A 220 -3.92 1.02 -21.74
C GLY A 220 -5.32 1.60 -21.88
N LEU A 221 -5.81 2.32 -20.86
CA LEU A 221 -7.23 2.74 -20.82
C LEU A 221 -7.47 4.20 -21.06
N LEU A 222 -6.65 4.69 -21.94
CA LEU A 222 -6.77 6.01 -22.52
C LEU A 222 -7.28 5.91 -23.98
N LYS A 223 -7.62 4.68 -24.44
CA LYS A 223 -8.41 4.40 -25.64
C LYS A 223 -9.85 3.92 -25.34
N ASP A 224 -10.13 3.33 -24.18
CA ASP A 224 -11.47 2.90 -23.72
C ASP A 224 -11.88 3.68 -22.45
N GLY A 225 -13.03 4.36 -22.52
CA GLY A 225 -13.52 5.30 -21.52
C GLY A 225 -13.80 4.71 -20.12
N ARG A 226 -14.05 3.39 -20.01
CA ARG A 226 -14.44 2.79 -18.72
C ARG A 226 -13.32 2.74 -17.69
N LYS A 227 -12.09 2.48 -18.10
CA LYS A 227 -10.98 2.34 -17.16
C LYS A 227 -10.22 3.66 -16.90
N ASN A 228 -10.56 4.75 -17.61
CA ASN A 228 -10.31 6.11 -17.13
C ASN A 228 -11.01 6.38 -15.80
N TRP A 229 -12.25 5.90 -15.64
CA TRP A 229 -12.96 5.99 -14.37
C TRP A 229 -12.27 5.18 -13.29
N LEU A 230 -11.85 3.94 -13.59
CA LEU A 230 -11.10 3.11 -12.61
C LEU A 230 -9.84 3.83 -12.10
N PHE A 231 -9.06 4.43 -13.00
CA PHE A 231 -7.90 5.24 -12.61
C PHE A 231 -8.31 6.44 -11.72
N SER A 232 -9.34 7.17 -12.13
CA SER A 232 -9.83 8.36 -11.40
C SER A 232 -10.34 8.01 -9.99
N PHE A 233 -11.14 6.95 -9.87
CA PHE A 233 -11.64 6.43 -8.59
C PHE A 233 -10.52 5.90 -7.71
N ALA A 234 -9.54 5.19 -8.27
CA ALA A 234 -8.38 4.73 -7.53
C ALA A 234 -7.53 5.89 -7.00
N CYS A 235 -7.28 6.93 -7.81
CA CYS A 235 -6.59 8.15 -7.37
C CYS A 235 -7.34 8.87 -6.25
N ALA A 236 -8.67 9.01 -6.37
CA ALA A 236 -9.50 9.62 -5.33
C ALA A 236 -9.47 8.81 -4.03
N LEU A 237 -9.48 7.48 -4.13
CA LEU A 237 -9.41 6.58 -2.99
C LEU A 237 -8.03 6.62 -2.31
N VAL A 238 -6.93 6.63 -3.05
CA VAL A 238 -5.57 6.82 -2.49
C VAL A 238 -5.52 8.11 -1.66
N LEU A 239 -6.02 9.21 -2.21
CA LEU A 239 -6.03 10.51 -1.53
C LEU A 239 -6.93 10.53 -0.30
N LEU A 240 -8.08 9.83 -0.34
CA LEU A 240 -8.95 9.71 0.82
C LEU A 240 -8.28 8.88 1.93
N ILE A 241 -7.67 7.75 1.60
CA ILE A 241 -6.99 6.88 2.57
C ILE A 241 -5.80 7.62 3.20
N ARG A 242 -4.96 8.26 2.36
CA ARG A 242 -3.77 8.99 2.82
C ARG A 242 -3.54 10.24 1.95
N PRO A 243 -3.89 11.44 2.42
CA PRO A 243 -3.63 12.68 1.67
C PRO A 243 -2.16 12.89 1.31
N THR A 244 -1.22 12.39 2.11
CA THR A 244 0.23 12.45 1.83
C THR A 244 0.62 11.67 0.56
N ASP A 245 -0.17 10.68 0.15
CA ASP A 245 0.06 9.89 -1.06
C ASP A 245 -0.32 10.67 -2.34
N ALA A 246 -0.72 11.93 -2.21
CA ALA A 246 -0.78 12.87 -3.34
C ALA A 246 0.52 12.90 -4.14
N ILE A 247 1.67 12.68 -3.50
CA ILE A 247 2.98 12.57 -4.16
C ILE A 247 3.02 11.37 -5.11
N ALA A 248 2.48 10.22 -4.70
CA ALA A 248 2.40 9.03 -5.54
C ALA A 248 1.48 9.26 -6.75
N ILE A 249 0.33 9.92 -6.52
CA ILE A 249 -0.60 10.29 -7.58
C ILE A 249 0.03 11.30 -8.54
N ALA A 250 0.75 12.31 -8.04
CA ALA A 250 1.51 13.24 -8.87
C ALA A 250 2.55 12.50 -9.71
N GLY A 251 3.26 11.53 -9.14
CA GLY A 251 4.16 10.63 -9.87
C GLY A 251 3.46 9.91 -11.03
N LEU A 252 2.31 9.30 -10.80
CA LEU A 252 1.53 8.63 -11.87
C LEU A 252 1.11 9.62 -12.98
N HIS A 253 0.70 10.84 -12.62
CA HIS A 253 0.34 11.87 -13.59
C HIS A 253 1.55 12.40 -14.37
N LEU A 254 2.72 12.54 -13.74
CA LEU A 254 3.96 12.87 -14.41
C LEU A 254 4.37 11.77 -15.41
N TRP A 255 4.20 10.49 -15.04
CA TRP A 255 4.37 9.40 -16.00
C TRP A 255 3.44 9.59 -17.20
N LEU A 256 2.15 9.79 -16.97
CA LEU A 256 1.17 10.03 -18.03
C LEU A 256 1.51 11.25 -18.90
N LEU A 257 2.05 12.32 -18.33
CA LEU A 257 2.47 13.50 -19.07
C LEU A 257 3.55 13.17 -20.10
N TRP A 258 4.49 12.27 -19.78
CA TRP A 258 5.55 11.88 -20.71
C TRP A 258 5.14 10.79 -21.70
N ASP A 259 4.28 9.86 -21.30
CA ASP A 259 3.85 8.73 -22.14
C ASP A 259 2.70 9.15 -23.08
N ARG A 260 1.74 9.93 -22.56
CA ARG A 260 0.46 10.26 -23.21
C ARG A 260 -0.02 11.68 -22.86
N PRO A 261 0.75 12.73 -23.21
CA PRO A 261 0.41 14.13 -22.85
C PRO A 261 -0.97 14.56 -23.35
N SER A 262 -1.41 14.07 -24.52
CA SER A 262 -2.70 14.42 -25.13
C SER A 262 -3.90 14.04 -24.28
N LEU A 263 -3.79 13.09 -23.37
CA LEU A 263 -4.86 12.77 -22.44
C LEU A 263 -5.07 13.88 -21.42
N LEU A 264 -3.98 14.40 -20.84
CA LEU A 264 -4.03 15.43 -19.80
C LEU A 264 -4.56 16.77 -20.35
N LEU A 265 -4.53 16.95 -21.67
CA LEU A 265 -5.14 18.10 -22.35
C LEU A 265 -6.67 17.96 -22.51
N LYS A 266 -7.25 16.76 -22.33
CA LYS A 266 -8.70 16.55 -22.47
C LYS A 266 -9.42 16.97 -21.20
N TRP A 267 -10.30 17.96 -21.28
CA TRP A 267 -11.14 18.38 -20.14
C TRP A 267 -11.93 17.21 -19.54
N SER A 268 -12.38 16.25 -20.37
CA SER A 268 -13.14 15.09 -19.90
C SER A 268 -12.33 14.17 -18.98
N PHE A 269 -10.99 14.16 -19.09
CA PHE A 269 -10.13 13.42 -18.18
C PHE A 269 -10.18 14.02 -16.77
N TRP A 270 -10.10 15.34 -16.66
CA TRP A 270 -10.19 16.05 -15.39
C TRP A 270 -11.60 16.04 -14.82
N LEU A 271 -12.65 16.14 -15.66
CA LEU A 271 -14.03 15.98 -15.21
C LEU A 271 -14.21 14.64 -14.49
N ARG A 272 -13.67 13.54 -15.04
CA ARG A 272 -13.74 12.22 -14.40
C ARG A 272 -13.02 12.19 -13.06
N HIS A 273 -11.86 12.83 -12.93
CA HIS A 273 -11.15 12.94 -11.65
C HIS A 273 -11.99 13.72 -10.64
N THR A 274 -12.57 14.85 -11.02
CA THR A 274 -13.41 15.67 -10.15
C THR A 274 -14.67 14.91 -9.71
N VAL A 275 -15.36 14.24 -10.62
CA VAL A 275 -16.56 13.45 -10.28
C VAL A 275 -16.20 12.26 -9.39
N ALA A 276 -15.13 11.53 -9.71
CA ALA A 276 -14.65 10.44 -8.86
C ALA A 276 -14.27 10.93 -7.46
N MET A 277 -13.59 12.07 -7.36
CA MET A 277 -13.23 12.71 -6.10
C MET A 277 -14.49 13.07 -5.30
N ALA A 278 -15.46 13.73 -5.92
CA ALA A 278 -16.70 14.12 -5.27
C ALA A 278 -17.47 12.90 -4.71
N ILE A 279 -17.56 11.81 -5.48
CA ILE A 279 -18.25 10.58 -5.05
C ILE A 279 -17.49 9.91 -3.89
N VAL A 280 -16.18 9.73 -4.02
CA VAL A 280 -15.38 9.02 -3.02
C VAL A 280 -15.26 9.81 -1.71
N TRP A 281 -15.13 11.15 -1.79
CA TRP A 281 -15.01 12.01 -0.61
C TRP A 281 -16.34 12.40 0.02
N ALA A 282 -17.48 12.22 -0.67
CA ALA A 282 -18.79 12.58 -0.11
C ALA A 282 -19.04 12.00 1.29
N PRO A 283 -18.75 10.71 1.60
CA PRO A 283 -18.91 10.18 2.95
C PRO A 283 -18.07 10.90 4.00
N GLN A 284 -16.81 11.21 3.69
CA GLN A 284 -15.91 11.95 4.60
C GLN A 284 -16.42 13.37 4.88
N LEU A 285 -16.83 14.06 3.83
CA LEU A 285 -17.35 15.44 3.90
C LEU A 285 -18.66 15.48 4.71
N MET A 286 -19.56 14.52 4.50
CA MET A 286 -20.80 14.38 5.26
C MET A 286 -20.51 14.09 6.75
N TYR A 287 -19.56 13.19 7.02
CA TYR A 287 -19.12 12.89 8.38
C TYR A 287 -18.61 14.17 9.08
N TRP A 288 -17.67 14.90 8.47
CA TRP A 288 -17.17 16.15 9.05
C TRP A 288 -18.26 17.20 9.27
N ARG A 289 -19.19 17.35 8.30
CA ARG A 289 -20.33 18.25 8.46
C ARG A 289 -21.21 17.85 9.65
N TYR A 290 -21.39 16.56 9.90
CA TYR A 290 -22.19 16.04 11.02
C TYR A 290 -21.49 16.20 12.38
N VAL A 291 -20.20 15.86 12.49
CA VAL A 291 -19.49 15.85 13.78
C VAL A 291 -18.90 17.21 14.17
N HIS A 292 -18.43 17.99 13.20
CA HIS A 292 -17.74 19.27 13.45
C HIS A 292 -18.53 20.48 12.98
N GLY A 293 -19.62 20.29 12.23
CA GLY A 293 -20.38 21.41 11.63
C GLY A 293 -19.70 22.03 10.41
N SER A 294 -18.55 21.52 9.97
CA SER A 294 -17.75 22.09 8.88
C SER A 294 -17.45 21.04 7.81
N TRP A 295 -17.41 21.45 6.53
CA TRP A 295 -17.11 20.55 5.41
C TRP A 295 -15.63 20.19 5.28
N PHE A 296 -14.72 20.99 5.87
CA PHE A 296 -13.28 20.76 5.84
C PHE A 296 -12.73 20.93 7.25
N VAL A 297 -12.00 19.93 7.75
CA VAL A 297 -11.49 19.90 9.13
C VAL A 297 -10.08 19.30 9.14
N TYR A 298 -9.17 19.94 9.88
CA TYR A 298 -7.89 19.31 10.24
C TYR A 298 -8.07 18.48 11.51
N SER A 299 -8.42 17.21 11.34
CA SER A 299 -8.83 16.33 12.43
C SER A 299 -7.67 15.80 13.29
N TYR A 300 -6.43 15.97 12.83
CA TYR A 300 -5.18 15.62 13.55
C TYR A 300 -4.79 16.64 14.65
N GLY A 301 -5.53 17.76 14.78
CA GLY A 301 -5.33 18.71 15.87
C GLY A 301 -3.93 19.34 15.88
N HIS A 302 -3.12 19.02 16.88
CA HIS A 302 -1.77 19.57 17.06
C HIS A 302 -0.66 18.75 16.38
N GLU A 303 -0.97 17.54 15.92
CA GLU A 303 -0.03 16.70 15.19
C GLU A 303 0.25 17.35 13.83
N THR A 304 1.47 17.81 13.58
CA THR A 304 1.82 18.54 12.35
C THR A 304 3.26 18.23 11.91
N PHE A 305 3.71 18.78 10.79
CA PHE A 305 5.09 18.65 10.31
C PHE A 305 6.05 19.59 11.05
N VAL A 306 6.14 19.48 12.37
CA VAL A 306 6.95 20.38 13.22
C VAL A 306 8.45 20.31 12.93
N ASN A 307 8.93 19.17 12.41
CA ASN A 307 10.35 18.91 12.15
C ASN A 307 10.79 19.35 10.74
N TRP A 308 9.96 20.08 9.99
CA TRP A 308 10.24 20.42 8.58
C TRP A 308 11.54 21.19 8.32
N ARG A 309 12.09 21.91 9.31
CA ARG A 309 13.38 22.62 9.19
C ARG A 309 14.60 21.73 9.46
N SER A 310 14.42 20.67 10.24
CA SER A 310 15.47 19.73 10.62
C SER A 310 14.86 18.32 10.70
N PRO A 311 14.52 17.74 9.54
CA PRO A 311 13.86 16.43 9.50
C PRO A 311 14.81 15.32 9.91
N PHE A 312 14.28 14.30 10.59
CA PHE A 312 15.01 13.11 11.07
C PHE A 312 15.28 12.11 9.93
N ILE A 313 15.91 12.57 8.84
CA ILE A 313 16.07 11.76 7.61
C ILE A 313 16.96 10.54 7.86
N ALA A 314 18.07 10.70 8.59
CA ALA A 314 19.00 9.62 8.84
C ALA A 314 18.35 8.53 9.71
N GLU A 315 17.64 8.96 10.75
CA GLU A 315 16.90 8.09 11.65
C GLU A 315 15.77 7.37 10.89
N PHE A 316 14.95 8.11 10.16
CA PHE A 316 13.84 7.56 9.40
C PHE A 316 14.29 6.52 8.36
N LEU A 317 15.49 6.64 7.79
CA LEU A 317 16.01 5.69 6.81
C LEU A 317 16.78 4.52 7.43
N PHE A 318 17.53 4.73 8.52
CA PHE A 318 18.55 3.78 8.97
C PHE A 318 18.52 3.45 10.46
N ALA A 319 17.73 4.16 11.29
CA ALA A 319 17.67 3.84 12.71
C ALA A 319 17.13 2.41 12.94
N PRO A 320 17.69 1.67 13.91
CA PRO A 320 17.04 0.52 14.54
C PRO A 320 15.58 0.77 14.90
N TRP A 321 15.29 1.98 15.37
CA TRP A 321 13.93 2.43 15.64
C TRP A 321 13.21 2.78 14.33
N ASN A 322 12.54 1.77 13.76
CA ASN A 322 11.66 1.86 12.59
C ASN A 322 12.30 2.42 11.30
N GLY A 323 13.63 2.46 11.18
CA GLY A 323 14.31 2.91 9.97
C GLY A 323 13.97 2.06 8.74
N TRP A 324 13.71 2.70 7.60
CA TRP A 324 13.21 2.01 6.42
C TRP A 324 14.12 0.89 5.93
N PHE A 325 15.40 1.17 5.69
CA PHE A 325 16.34 0.18 5.16
C PHE A 325 16.71 -0.89 6.18
N THR A 326 16.68 -0.55 7.46
CA THR A 326 16.95 -1.46 8.57
C THR A 326 15.89 -2.56 8.68
N HIS A 327 14.63 -2.21 8.42
CA HIS A 327 13.49 -3.15 8.45
C HIS A 327 13.03 -3.60 7.06
N ALA A 328 13.81 -3.26 6.02
CA ALA A 328 13.56 -3.66 4.65
C ALA A 328 14.89 -3.87 3.90
N PRO A 329 15.73 -4.82 4.31
CA PRO A 329 17.10 -4.98 3.80
C PRO A 329 17.14 -5.27 2.29
N VAL A 330 16.08 -5.84 1.71
CA VAL A 330 16.01 -6.08 0.26
C VAL A 330 15.96 -4.78 -0.55
N LEU A 331 15.58 -3.66 0.07
CA LEU A 331 15.63 -2.33 -0.56
C LEU A 331 17.06 -1.87 -0.88
N LEU A 332 18.09 -2.50 -0.31
CA LEU A 332 19.49 -2.29 -0.72
C LEU A 332 19.75 -2.69 -2.19
N LEU A 333 18.84 -3.45 -2.82
CA LEU A 333 18.88 -3.74 -4.26
C LEU A 333 18.39 -2.61 -5.16
N ILE A 334 17.60 -1.68 -4.61
CA ILE A 334 16.92 -0.66 -5.39
C ILE A 334 17.89 0.15 -6.26
N PRO A 335 19.09 0.56 -5.79
CA PRO A 335 20.06 1.22 -6.64
C PRO A 335 20.43 0.41 -7.90
N PHE A 336 20.61 -0.91 -7.78
CA PHE A 336 20.88 -1.78 -8.92
C PHE A 336 19.67 -1.94 -9.84
N GLY A 337 18.46 -1.98 -9.27
CA GLY A 337 17.20 -1.96 -10.02
C GLY A 337 17.02 -0.67 -10.81
N PHE A 338 17.26 0.50 -10.20
CA PHE A 338 17.25 1.79 -10.90
C PHE A 338 18.33 1.88 -11.96
N MET A 339 19.54 1.37 -11.70
CA MET A 339 20.59 1.28 -12.72
C MET A 339 20.14 0.41 -13.91
N SER A 340 19.46 -0.72 -13.64
CA SER A 340 18.88 -1.57 -14.69
C SER A 340 17.80 -0.83 -15.49
N MET A 341 16.87 -0.14 -14.83
CA MET A 341 15.86 0.69 -15.47
C MET A 341 16.46 1.79 -16.34
N TYR A 342 17.45 2.51 -15.80
CA TYR A 342 18.12 3.62 -16.48
C TYR A 342 18.81 3.13 -17.76
N ARG A 343 19.51 1.99 -17.70
CA ARG A 343 20.17 1.37 -18.85
C ARG A 343 19.19 0.81 -19.89
N GLN A 344 17.95 0.55 -19.50
CA GLN A 344 16.86 0.12 -20.39
C GLN A 344 16.05 1.29 -20.95
N GLY A 345 16.53 2.54 -20.80
CA GLY A 345 15.91 3.73 -21.39
C GLY A 345 14.81 4.38 -20.54
N LEU A 346 14.49 3.84 -19.36
CA LEU A 346 13.42 4.33 -18.48
C LEU A 346 13.88 5.48 -17.57
N LYS A 347 14.70 6.40 -18.09
CA LYS A 347 15.35 7.46 -17.29
C LYS A 347 14.34 8.37 -16.59
N ARG A 348 13.24 8.72 -17.27
CA ARG A 348 12.19 9.60 -16.73
C ARG A 348 11.49 8.94 -15.55
N GLN A 349 11.14 7.65 -15.68
CA GLN A 349 10.50 6.87 -14.63
C GLN A 349 11.42 6.71 -13.40
N VAL A 350 12.72 6.50 -13.62
CA VAL A 350 13.70 6.45 -12.51
C VAL A 350 13.69 7.75 -11.71
N TRP A 351 13.85 8.91 -12.37
CA TRP A 351 13.90 10.20 -11.68
C TRP A 351 12.58 10.56 -11.00
N MET A 352 11.46 10.19 -11.60
CA MET A 352 10.14 10.39 -11.01
C MET A 352 9.94 9.54 -9.76
N ILE A 353 10.30 8.25 -9.78
CA ILE A 353 10.19 7.39 -8.60
C ILE A 353 11.13 7.87 -7.49
N ILE A 354 12.38 8.20 -7.83
CA ILE A 354 13.35 8.75 -6.86
C ILE A 354 12.85 10.07 -6.27
N GLY A 355 12.34 10.99 -7.11
CA GLY A 355 11.79 12.27 -6.67
C GLY A 355 10.59 12.10 -5.75
N ALA A 356 9.64 11.23 -6.13
CA ALA A 356 8.48 10.91 -5.28
C ALA A 356 8.91 10.35 -3.92
N LEU A 357 9.84 9.37 -3.91
CA LEU A 357 10.36 8.80 -2.68
C LEU A 357 11.12 9.82 -1.83
N ALA A 358 11.94 10.67 -2.44
CA ALA A 358 12.70 11.70 -1.72
C ALA A 358 11.78 12.72 -1.04
N ILE A 359 10.73 13.17 -1.74
CA ILE A 359 9.73 14.09 -1.17
C ILE A 359 8.96 13.38 -0.04
N THR A 360 8.52 12.14 -0.24
CA THR A 360 7.80 11.40 0.80
C THR A 360 8.68 11.14 2.03
N VAL A 361 9.94 10.74 1.85
CA VAL A 361 10.91 10.57 2.93
C VAL A 361 11.08 11.88 3.69
N TYR A 362 11.24 13.00 3.00
CA TYR A 362 11.34 14.31 3.63
C TYR A 362 10.10 14.65 4.46
N LEU A 363 8.89 14.48 3.90
CA LEU A 363 7.65 14.76 4.61
C LEU A 363 7.48 13.87 5.83
N CYS A 364 7.71 12.56 5.69
CA CYS A 364 7.57 11.62 6.80
C CYS A 364 8.60 11.86 7.90
N ALA A 365 9.86 12.17 7.55
CA ALA A 365 10.89 12.56 8.50
C ALA A 365 10.65 13.93 9.15
N SER A 366 9.82 14.77 8.53
CA SER A 366 9.38 16.08 9.06
C SER A 366 8.17 15.98 9.99
N TRP A 367 7.49 14.83 10.03
CA TRP A 367 6.33 14.62 10.88
C TRP A 367 6.71 14.70 12.36
N TRP A 368 5.77 15.12 13.22
CA TRP A 368 6.02 15.25 14.67
C TRP A 368 6.52 13.95 15.30
N ASP A 369 6.00 12.81 14.84
CA ASP A 369 6.41 11.47 15.22
C ASP A 369 7.08 10.77 14.03
N TRP A 370 8.34 11.13 13.75
CA TRP A 370 9.08 10.61 12.60
C TRP A 370 9.22 9.08 12.62
N GLN A 371 9.17 8.44 13.80
CA GLN A 371 9.27 6.99 13.95
C GLN A 371 7.93 6.26 13.72
N PHE A 372 6.81 6.98 13.62
CA PHE A 372 5.45 6.44 13.42
C PHE A 372 5.05 5.38 14.48
N GLY A 373 5.40 5.64 15.74
CA GLY A 373 5.01 4.85 16.92
C GLY A 373 5.39 3.36 16.84
N CYS A 374 4.48 2.52 17.35
CA CYS A 374 4.61 1.07 17.29
C CYS A 374 4.38 0.57 15.86
N SER A 375 5.47 0.43 15.11
CA SER A 375 5.46 0.05 13.70
C SER A 375 6.68 -0.82 13.37
N TYR A 376 6.61 -1.55 12.26
CA TYR A 376 7.76 -2.27 11.72
C TYR A 376 8.28 -1.54 10.49
N GLY A 377 9.47 -0.95 10.63
CA GLY A 377 10.03 -0.04 9.64
C GLY A 377 9.16 1.18 9.38
N SER A 378 9.50 1.95 8.35
CA SER A 378 8.75 3.14 7.98
C SER A 378 7.41 2.79 7.33
N ARG A 379 6.38 2.55 8.17
CA ARG A 379 4.99 2.25 7.76
C ARG A 379 4.43 3.17 6.66
N PRO A 380 4.65 4.51 6.65
CA PRO A 380 4.11 5.36 5.59
C PRO A 380 4.72 5.12 4.21
N LEU A 381 5.74 4.27 4.06
CA LEU A 381 6.36 3.94 2.77
C LEU A 381 5.89 2.60 2.19
N VAL A 382 5.07 1.83 2.90
CA VAL A 382 4.63 0.49 2.48
C VAL A 382 3.95 0.53 1.11
N GLN A 383 3.05 1.49 0.89
CA GLN A 383 2.33 1.64 -0.37
C GLN A 383 3.23 1.99 -1.56
N TYR A 384 4.39 2.62 -1.32
CA TYR A 384 5.36 2.96 -2.37
C TYR A 384 6.10 1.73 -2.94
N LEU A 385 5.95 0.56 -2.31
CA LEU A 385 6.48 -0.70 -2.83
C LEU A 385 5.89 -1.05 -4.22
N VAL A 386 4.74 -0.49 -4.61
CA VAL A 386 4.21 -0.62 -5.96
C VAL A 386 5.18 -0.09 -7.01
N PHE A 387 5.83 1.05 -6.74
CA PHE A 387 6.80 1.65 -7.65
C PHE A 387 8.14 0.93 -7.59
N LEU A 388 8.52 0.43 -6.42
CA LEU A 388 9.77 -0.29 -6.21
C LEU A 388 9.74 -1.74 -6.73
N ALA A 389 8.56 -2.31 -6.94
CA ALA A 389 8.41 -3.58 -7.63
C ALA A 389 8.92 -3.53 -9.07
N LEU A 390 8.81 -2.38 -9.76
CA LEU A 390 9.27 -2.21 -11.14
C LEU A 390 10.81 -2.31 -11.30
N PRO A 391 11.66 -1.58 -10.55
CA PRO A 391 13.11 -1.75 -10.62
C PRO A 391 13.55 -3.17 -10.22
N VAL A 392 12.92 -3.78 -9.22
CA VAL A 392 13.21 -5.17 -8.82
C VAL A 392 12.86 -6.14 -9.97
N TRP A 393 11.67 -6.01 -10.56
CA TRP A 393 11.23 -6.81 -11.69
C TRP A 393 12.21 -6.72 -12.87
N LEU A 394 12.61 -5.51 -13.25
CA LEU A 394 13.52 -5.26 -14.36
C LEU A 394 14.95 -5.71 -14.10
N LEU A 395 15.40 -5.71 -12.84
CA LEU A 395 16.68 -6.30 -12.45
C LEU A 395 16.66 -7.81 -12.64
N LEU A 396 15.60 -8.48 -12.20
CA LEU A 396 15.45 -9.94 -12.30
C LEU A 396 15.18 -10.41 -13.73
N ALA A 397 14.40 -9.65 -14.51
CA ALA A 397 14.10 -9.96 -15.90
C ALA A 397 15.30 -9.80 -16.85
N LYS A 398 16.34 -9.08 -16.44
CA LYS A 398 17.53 -8.78 -17.27
C LYS A 398 18.24 -10.06 -17.72
N GLN A 399 18.45 -10.22 -19.03
CA GLN A 399 19.07 -11.42 -19.62
C GLN A 399 20.57 -11.23 -19.96
N GLY A 400 21.26 -12.34 -20.30
CA GLY A 400 22.68 -12.38 -20.66
C GLY A 400 23.54 -13.19 -19.69
N ARG A 401 24.68 -13.73 -20.16
CA ARG A 401 25.57 -14.59 -19.35
C ARG A 401 26.06 -13.90 -18.07
N GLY A 402 26.41 -12.61 -18.14
CA GLY A 402 26.78 -11.82 -16.95
C GLY A 402 25.62 -11.58 -15.98
N ALA A 403 24.41 -11.35 -16.50
CA ALA A 403 23.21 -11.18 -15.67
C ALA A 403 22.80 -12.49 -15.00
N ALA A 404 22.96 -13.63 -15.67
CA ALA A 404 22.73 -14.95 -15.09
C ALA A 404 23.71 -15.21 -13.94
N ARG A 405 25.02 -14.99 -14.13
CA ARG A 405 26.03 -15.14 -13.07
C ARG A 405 25.74 -14.24 -11.87
N ALA A 406 25.41 -12.97 -12.11
CA ALA A 406 25.04 -12.04 -11.03
C ALA A 406 23.79 -12.54 -10.28
N ARG A 407 22.79 -13.08 -10.99
CA ARG A 407 21.59 -13.65 -10.35
C ARG A 407 21.90 -14.86 -9.48
N TRP A 408 22.80 -15.75 -9.90
CA TRP A 408 23.24 -16.91 -9.10
C TRP A 408 23.92 -16.49 -7.78
N PHE A 409 24.58 -15.35 -7.75
CA PHE A 409 25.20 -14.83 -6.53
C PHE A 409 24.20 -14.05 -5.65
N TRP A 410 23.47 -13.10 -6.22
CA TRP A 410 22.62 -12.19 -5.45
C TRP A 410 21.30 -12.82 -5.01
N LEU A 411 20.65 -13.65 -5.85
CA LEU A 411 19.31 -14.17 -5.53
C LEU A 411 19.28 -15.00 -4.23
N PRO A 412 20.23 -15.94 -3.98
CA PRO A 412 20.26 -16.66 -2.70
C PRO A 412 20.45 -15.73 -1.50
N LEU A 413 21.37 -14.76 -1.59
CA LEU A 413 21.59 -13.78 -0.52
C LEU A 413 20.31 -12.99 -0.21
N LEU A 414 19.58 -12.59 -1.25
CA LEU A 414 18.33 -11.84 -1.09
C LEU A 414 17.20 -12.67 -0.52
N LEU A 415 17.13 -13.95 -0.86
CA LEU A 415 16.19 -14.87 -0.24
C LEU A 415 16.53 -15.10 1.24
N VAL A 416 17.82 -15.16 1.59
CA VAL A 416 18.25 -15.21 2.98
C VAL A 416 17.87 -13.92 3.72
N LEU A 417 18.15 -12.74 3.15
CA LEU A 417 17.75 -11.46 3.75
C LEU A 417 16.22 -11.34 3.90
N ALA A 418 15.46 -11.78 2.91
CA ALA A 418 14.00 -11.82 2.98
C ALA A 418 13.51 -12.81 4.04
N PHE A 419 14.17 -13.96 4.21
CA PHE A 419 13.84 -14.92 5.25
C PHE A 419 14.15 -14.38 6.66
N VAL A 420 15.33 -13.78 6.85
CA VAL A 420 15.71 -13.14 8.12
C VAL A 420 14.73 -12.02 8.46
N ASN A 421 14.39 -11.17 7.49
CA ASN A 421 13.41 -10.10 7.69
C ASN A 421 12.01 -10.64 7.97
N TYR A 422 11.59 -11.73 7.31
CA TYR A 422 10.35 -12.44 7.64
C TYR A 422 10.33 -12.94 9.09
N ARG A 423 11.41 -13.61 9.53
CA ARG A 423 11.54 -14.07 10.93
C ARG A 423 11.47 -12.90 11.89
N ASN A 424 12.17 -11.80 11.59
CA ASN A 424 12.13 -10.58 12.40
C ASN A 424 10.71 -10.00 12.48
N MET A 425 9.98 -9.91 11.36
CA MET A 425 8.57 -9.47 11.35
C MET A 425 7.65 -10.34 12.22
N MET A 426 7.89 -11.65 12.27
CA MET A 426 7.07 -12.57 13.09
C MET A 426 7.33 -12.40 14.59
N GLU A 427 8.55 -12.08 14.98
CA GLU A 427 9.00 -12.04 16.38
C GLU A 427 9.14 -10.60 16.93
N PHE A 428 8.96 -9.59 16.08
CA PHE A 428 9.04 -8.18 16.47
C PHE A 428 8.01 -7.86 17.57
N PRO A 429 8.35 -7.17 18.66
CA PRO A 429 7.45 -7.02 19.81
C PRO A 429 6.36 -5.94 19.63
N SER A 430 5.81 -5.77 18.41
CA SER A 430 4.83 -4.76 17.98
C SER A 430 5.33 -3.30 18.06
N CYS A 431 6.16 -2.98 19.04
CA CYS A 431 6.88 -1.71 19.22
C CYS A 431 8.39 -1.97 19.33
N PHE A 432 9.20 -0.95 19.07
CA PHE A 432 10.62 -0.99 19.39
C PHE A 432 10.85 -0.50 20.83
N PHE A 433 11.48 -1.32 21.68
CA PHE A 433 11.72 -1.03 23.10
C PHE A 433 13.21 -0.72 23.40
N GLY A 434 13.90 -0.06 22.47
CA GLY A 434 15.27 0.41 22.70
C GLY A 434 15.31 1.75 23.46
N GLU A 435 16.46 2.08 24.02
CA GLU A 435 16.63 3.29 24.84
C GLU A 435 16.64 4.59 23.99
N HIS A 436 17.08 4.49 22.74
CA HIS A 436 17.18 5.61 21.81
C HIS A 436 17.10 5.15 20.36
N ALA A 437 16.92 6.07 19.41
CA ALA A 437 16.74 5.78 17.98
C ALA A 437 17.79 4.81 17.41
N TRP A 438 19.06 4.99 17.81
CA TRP A 438 20.22 4.24 17.32
C TRP A 438 20.59 3.01 18.16
N ASP A 439 19.66 2.44 18.94
CA ASP A 439 19.94 1.29 19.81
C ASP A 439 20.07 -0.04 19.02
N TRP A 440 21.25 -0.24 18.45
CA TRP A 440 21.62 -1.46 17.73
C TRP A 440 21.72 -2.68 18.65
N GLY A 441 21.93 -2.48 19.96
CA GLY A 441 22.00 -3.58 20.93
C GLY A 441 20.65 -4.27 21.08
N THR A 442 19.59 -3.49 21.31
CA THR A 442 18.21 -4.01 21.37
C THR A 442 17.77 -4.61 20.04
N TYR A 443 18.09 -3.95 18.92
CA TYR A 443 17.77 -4.50 17.60
C TYR A 443 18.50 -5.81 17.30
N GLY A 444 19.78 -5.90 17.64
CA GLY A 444 20.58 -7.12 17.49
C GLY A 444 20.02 -8.29 18.31
N ARG A 445 19.61 -8.04 19.56
CA ARG A 445 18.91 -9.04 20.38
C ARG A 445 17.59 -9.49 19.74
N ASN A 446 16.77 -8.55 19.27
CA ASN A 446 15.52 -8.89 18.59
C ASN A 446 15.76 -9.78 17.35
N ILE A 447 16.80 -9.51 16.56
CA ILE A 447 17.18 -10.38 15.44
C ILE A 447 17.67 -11.75 15.94
N ALA A 448 18.54 -11.80 16.95
CA ALA A 448 19.06 -13.05 17.49
C ALA A 448 17.92 -13.94 18.00
N LYS A 449 16.99 -13.36 18.76
CA LYS A 449 15.74 -14.00 19.20
C LYS A 449 14.93 -14.51 18.03
N ALA A 450 14.72 -13.67 17.01
CA ALA A 450 13.93 -14.03 15.83
C ALA A 450 14.51 -15.25 15.08
N MET A 451 15.83 -15.39 15.13
CA MET A 451 16.59 -16.48 14.52
C MET A 451 16.80 -17.69 15.44
N GLY A 452 16.38 -17.62 16.72
CA GLY A 452 16.56 -18.70 17.69
C GLY A 452 18.03 -18.88 18.13
N LEU A 453 18.77 -17.79 18.22
CA LEU A 453 20.20 -17.75 18.59
C LEU A 453 20.44 -17.29 20.04
N GLU A 454 19.37 -17.09 20.82
CA GLU A 454 19.39 -16.71 22.24
C GLU A 454 19.36 -17.90 23.19
#